data_AF-W2XLS7-F1
#
_entry.id   AF-W2XLS7-F1
#
_cell.length_a   1.000
_cell.length_b   1.000
_cell.length_c   1.000
_cell.angle_alpha   90.00
_cell.angle_beta   90.00
_cell.angle_gamma   90.00
#
_symmetry.space_group_name_H-M   'P 1'
#
loop_
_entity.id
_entity.type
_entity.pdbx_description
1 polymer ?
#
loop_
_entity_poly.entity_id
_entity_poly.type
_entity_poly.pdbx_seq_one_letter_code
_entity_poly.pdbx_strand_id
1 'polypeptide(L)'
;MGGGEGALKGYLLPAITSRSSADAHGPRARRRRDEASIPTAVREAIQAFVPKAGTKILRAKPSETSFVYDWGVRVVSTADTNAPAVLMCMTAETCRTQRLKIVMPGGKTSKVTLHLTKAHDVGSDKTASEEGRKRTRDEDLAVLKRSPLFRYDPGRAFVLLETLRIVNNNLPFRIGEYEESLIIRDLMLKEEARVALNAKVIRHSVVEL
;
A
#
# COMPACT_ATOMS: atom_id res chain seq x y z
N MET A 1 -50.57 9.52 -52.58
CA MET A 1 -49.74 10.05 -51.47
C MET A 1 -50.31 9.42 -50.20
N GLY A 2 -49.69 8.49 -49.49
CA GLY A 2 -48.31 8.03 -49.47
C GLY A 2 -47.92 7.85 -48.00
N GLY A 3 -47.83 6.59 -47.53
CA GLY A 3 -47.18 6.18 -46.27
C GLY A 3 -47.96 6.49 -44.98
N GLY A 4 -47.96 5.66 -43.95
CA GLY A 4 -47.23 4.43 -43.69
C GLY A 4 -47.46 4.04 -42.22
N GLU A 5 -47.45 2.74 -41.98
CA GLU A 5 -47.56 2.06 -40.69
C GLU A 5 -46.51 2.54 -39.67
N GLY A 6 -46.80 2.42 -38.38
CA GLY A 6 -45.81 2.76 -37.35
C GLY A 6 -46.22 2.46 -35.92
N ALA A 7 -46.23 1.17 -35.60
CA ALA A 7 -46.39 0.53 -34.30
C ALA A 7 -46.01 1.34 -33.04
N LEU A 8 -46.92 1.31 -32.06
CA LEU A 8 -46.59 1.32 -30.64
C LEU A 8 -45.65 0.14 -30.33
N LYS A 9 -44.35 0.36 -30.45
CA LYS A 9 -43.33 -0.49 -29.82
C LYS A 9 -42.82 0.23 -28.58
N GLY A 10 -43.48 -0.03 -27.45
CA GLY A 10 -42.82 0.05 -26.16
C GLY A 10 -41.66 -0.93 -26.18
N TYR A 11 -40.43 -0.42 -26.34
CA TYR A 11 -39.24 -1.22 -26.12
C TYR A 11 -39.13 -1.48 -24.63
N LEU A 12 -39.72 -2.61 -24.23
CA LEU A 12 -39.39 -3.34 -23.02
C LEU A 12 -37.91 -3.72 -23.14
N LEU A 13 -37.01 -2.93 -22.55
CA LEU A 13 -35.63 -3.35 -22.35
C LEU A 13 -35.65 -4.56 -21.39
N PRO A 14 -35.12 -5.73 -21.77
CA PRO A 14 -35.01 -6.85 -20.86
C PRO A 14 -34.06 -6.47 -19.73
N ALA A 15 -34.51 -6.74 -18.49
CA ALA A 15 -33.69 -6.66 -17.30
C ALA A 15 -32.45 -7.56 -17.48
N ILE A 16 -31.30 -6.94 -17.74
CA ILE A 16 -30.01 -7.60 -17.62
C ILE A 16 -29.78 -7.80 -16.13
N THR A 17 -30.25 -8.94 -15.63
CA THR A 17 -29.86 -9.47 -14.34
C THR A 17 -28.42 -9.97 -14.45
N SER A 18 -27.46 -9.05 -14.45
CA SER A 18 -26.08 -9.42 -14.13
C SER A 18 -26.07 -9.79 -12.65
N ARG A 19 -26.19 -11.09 -12.36
CA ARG A 19 -25.76 -11.68 -11.10
C ARG A 19 -24.28 -11.35 -10.95
N SER A 20 -23.99 -10.23 -10.30
CA SER A 20 -22.71 -10.03 -9.64
C SER A 20 -22.65 -11.11 -8.57
N SER A 21 -21.77 -12.09 -8.78
CA SER A 21 -21.32 -12.99 -7.73
C SER A 21 -20.72 -12.12 -6.63
N ALA A 22 -21.55 -11.79 -5.64
CA ALA A 22 -21.12 -11.19 -4.40
C ALA A 22 -20.21 -12.23 -3.71
N ASP A 23 -18.92 -12.11 -3.99
CA ASP A 23 -17.88 -12.85 -3.30
C ASP A 23 -18.04 -12.59 -1.80
N ALA A 24 -18.36 -13.68 -1.12
CA ALA A 24 -18.46 -13.81 0.32
C ALA A 24 -17.20 -13.23 0.99
N HIS A 25 -17.30 -12.01 1.51
CA HIS A 25 -16.30 -11.46 2.42
C HIS A 25 -16.63 -11.94 3.85
N GLY A 26 -16.43 -13.24 4.07
CA GLY A 26 -16.18 -13.74 5.41
C GLY A 26 -14.85 -13.20 5.96
N PRO A 27 -14.64 -13.20 7.29
CA PRO A 27 -13.39 -12.76 7.89
C PRO A 27 -12.24 -13.54 7.28
N ARG A 28 -11.27 -12.83 6.68
CA ARG A 28 -10.09 -13.39 5.99
C ARG A 28 -9.22 -14.17 6.97
N ALA A 29 -9.60 -15.42 7.21
CA ALA A 29 -8.71 -16.44 7.73
C ALA A 29 -7.59 -16.65 6.71
N ARG A 30 -6.34 -16.45 7.17
CA ARG A 30 -5.07 -16.84 6.53
C ARG A 30 -5.07 -16.81 4.99
N ARG A 31 -4.54 -15.75 4.39
CA ARG A 31 -3.55 -16.00 3.33
C ARG A 31 -2.35 -16.61 4.05
N ARG A 32 -2.25 -17.95 4.06
CA ARG A 32 -0.96 -18.60 4.32
C ARG A 32 -0.01 -17.94 3.33
N ARG A 33 1.02 -17.24 3.80
CA ARG A 33 2.10 -16.76 2.93
C ARG A 33 2.58 -17.99 2.17
N ASP A 34 2.50 -17.99 0.85
CA ASP A 34 2.71 -19.20 0.06
C ASP A 34 4.10 -19.74 0.38
N GLU A 35 4.15 -20.94 0.98
CA GLU A 35 5.39 -21.68 1.29
C GLU A 35 6.30 -21.78 0.05
N ALA A 36 5.69 -21.74 -1.14
CA ALA A 36 6.34 -21.71 -2.45
C ALA A 36 7.17 -20.45 -2.74
N SER A 37 6.94 -19.33 -2.04
CA SER A 37 7.71 -18.08 -2.22
C SER A 37 9.09 -18.11 -1.55
N ILE A 38 9.30 -19.06 -0.61
CA ILE A 38 10.59 -19.23 0.06
C ILE A 38 11.43 -20.23 -0.76
N PRO A 39 12.70 -19.93 -1.09
CA PRO A 39 13.55 -20.89 -1.78
C PRO A 39 13.73 -22.19 -0.98
N THR A 40 13.69 -23.34 -1.65
CA THR A 40 13.85 -24.65 -1.00
C THR A 40 15.12 -24.74 -0.16
N ALA A 41 16.23 -24.19 -0.65
CA ALA A 41 17.50 -24.16 0.07
C ALA A 41 17.42 -23.43 1.43
N VAL A 42 16.56 -22.41 1.56
CA VAL A 42 16.35 -21.69 2.82
C VAL A 42 15.56 -22.57 3.80
N ARG A 43 14.49 -23.22 3.32
CA ARG A 43 13.69 -24.15 4.15
C ARG A 43 14.53 -25.31 4.67
N GLU A 44 15.30 -25.94 3.80
CA GLU A 44 16.21 -27.03 4.16
C GLU A 44 17.27 -26.57 5.17
N ALA A 45 17.86 -25.38 4.97
CA ALA A 45 18.82 -24.84 5.92
C ALA A 45 18.21 -24.54 7.30
N ILE A 46 16.97 -24.04 7.35
CA ILE A 46 16.24 -23.83 8.59
C ILE A 46 15.97 -25.16 9.30
N GLN A 47 15.56 -26.20 8.56
CA GLN A 47 15.29 -27.53 9.12
C GLN A 47 16.56 -28.22 9.63
N ALA A 48 17.68 -28.07 8.91
CA ALA A 48 18.97 -28.64 9.26
C ALA A 48 19.74 -27.82 10.32
N PHE A 49 19.19 -26.70 10.80
CA PHE A 49 19.91 -25.82 11.71
C PHE A 49 20.12 -26.47 13.09
N VAL A 50 21.38 -26.57 13.50
CA VAL A 50 21.78 -27.04 14.82
C VAL A 50 22.23 -25.87 15.69
N PRO A 51 21.54 -25.57 16.82
CA PRO A 51 21.94 -24.50 17.72
C PRO A 51 23.28 -24.81 18.39
N LYS A 52 24.04 -23.76 18.74
CA LYS A 52 25.26 -23.93 19.54
C LYS A 52 24.90 -24.37 20.97
N ALA A 53 25.81 -25.07 21.63
CA ALA A 53 25.69 -25.38 23.05
C ALA A 53 25.37 -24.11 23.87
N GLY A 54 24.48 -24.23 24.85
CA GLY A 54 24.00 -23.10 25.66
C GLY A 54 22.95 -22.22 24.96
N THR A 55 22.42 -22.64 23.80
CA THR A 55 21.35 -21.93 23.11
C THR A 55 20.25 -22.88 22.65
N LYS A 56 19.03 -22.37 22.49
CA LYS A 56 17.89 -23.13 21.96
C LYS A 56 17.14 -22.35 20.90
N ILE A 57 16.51 -23.07 19.99
CA ILE A 57 15.63 -22.49 18.96
C ILE A 57 14.33 -22.05 19.63
N LEU A 58 13.89 -20.83 19.32
CA LEU A 58 12.60 -20.29 19.74
C LEU A 58 11.73 -20.04 18.51
N ARG A 59 10.79 -20.95 18.24
CA ARG A 59 9.86 -20.82 17.11
C ARG A 59 8.96 -19.59 17.25
N ALA A 60 8.52 -19.04 16.13
CA ALA A 60 7.53 -17.96 16.10
C ALA A 60 6.20 -18.44 16.74
N LYS A 61 5.60 -17.59 17.56
CA LYS A 61 4.27 -17.83 18.12
C LYS A 61 3.21 -17.58 17.05
N PRO A 62 2.01 -18.19 17.14
CA PRO A 62 0.93 -17.92 16.20
C PRO A 62 0.51 -16.45 16.10
N SER A 63 0.74 -15.66 17.15
CA SER A 63 0.47 -14.21 17.17
C SER A 63 1.56 -13.37 16.48
N GLU A 64 2.73 -13.95 16.21
CA GLU A 64 3.83 -13.26 15.54
C GLU A 64 3.72 -13.47 14.03
N THR A 65 3.45 -12.39 13.29
CA THR A 65 3.15 -12.47 11.84
C THR A 65 4.26 -11.92 10.93
N SER A 66 5.41 -11.56 11.51
CA SER A 66 6.53 -10.98 10.76
C SER A 66 7.11 -12.00 9.79
N PHE A 67 7.28 -11.61 8.52
CA PHE A 67 7.86 -12.45 7.46
C PHE A 67 9.28 -12.92 7.77
N VAL A 68 9.99 -12.21 8.65
CA VAL A 68 11.39 -12.52 8.98
C VAL A 68 11.60 -13.94 9.53
N TYR A 69 10.57 -14.54 10.14
CA TYR A 69 10.63 -15.88 10.69
C TYR A 69 10.65 -16.97 9.62
N ASP A 70 10.28 -16.62 8.38
CA ASP A 70 10.30 -17.49 7.23
C ASP A 70 11.73 -17.62 6.62
N TRP A 71 12.63 -16.71 7.00
CA TRP A 71 13.97 -16.56 6.38
C TRP A 71 15.14 -16.84 7.34
N GLY A 72 14.86 -17.23 8.58
CA GLY A 72 15.92 -17.45 9.57
C GLY A 72 15.46 -18.17 10.83
N VAL A 73 16.44 -18.54 11.65
CA VAL A 73 16.21 -19.27 12.89
C VAL A 73 16.40 -18.36 14.09
N ARG A 74 15.34 -18.19 14.89
CA ARG A 74 15.42 -17.43 16.14
C ARG A 74 15.99 -18.33 17.24
N VAL A 75 17.01 -17.83 17.91
CA VAL A 75 17.77 -18.52 18.95
C VAL A 75 17.81 -17.66 20.21
N VAL A 76 17.70 -18.29 21.37
CA VAL A 76 17.83 -17.66 22.70
C VAL A 76 18.86 -18.40 23.53
N SER A 77 19.49 -17.67 24.45
CA SER A 77 20.40 -18.27 25.45
C SER A 77 19.61 -19.16 26.40
N THR A 78 20.19 -20.30 26.79
CA THR A 78 19.65 -21.14 27.87
C THR A 78 20.22 -20.77 29.23
N ALA A 79 21.36 -20.06 29.27
CA ALA A 79 22.03 -19.66 30.50
C ALA A 79 21.53 -18.30 31.02
N ASP A 80 21.11 -17.42 30.11
CA ASP A 80 20.65 -16.07 30.44
C ASP A 80 19.29 -15.81 29.77
N THR A 81 18.23 -15.78 30.59
CA THR A 81 16.86 -15.51 30.12
C THR A 81 16.63 -14.06 29.73
N ASN A 82 17.51 -13.15 30.16
CA ASN A 82 17.43 -11.73 29.84
C ASN A 82 18.21 -11.39 28.57
N ALA A 83 19.07 -12.29 28.09
CA ALA A 83 19.76 -12.11 26.82
C ALA A 83 18.74 -11.94 25.68
N PRO A 84 18.93 -10.93 24.81
CA PRO A 84 18.02 -10.72 23.69
C PRO A 84 18.06 -11.91 22.73
N ALA A 85 16.91 -12.22 22.15
CA ALA A 85 16.85 -13.21 21.07
C ALA A 85 17.72 -12.77 19.89
N VAL A 86 18.26 -13.74 19.17
CA VAL A 86 19.07 -13.52 17.98
C VAL A 86 18.44 -14.27 16.82
N LEU A 87 18.31 -13.63 15.67
CA LEU A 87 17.99 -14.32 14.42
C LEU A 87 19.27 -14.70 13.69
N MET A 88 19.37 -15.98 13.33
CA MET A 88 20.37 -16.51 12.43
C MET A 88 19.82 -16.43 10.99
N CYS A 89 20.46 -15.65 10.12
CA CYS A 89 20.00 -15.50 8.73
C CYS A 89 20.31 -16.76 7.91
N MET A 90 19.28 -17.34 7.27
CA MET A 90 19.40 -18.56 6.45
C MET A 90 19.26 -18.29 4.94
N THR A 91 18.99 -17.04 4.55
CA THR A 91 18.65 -16.65 3.18
C THR A 91 19.74 -16.98 2.16
N ALA A 92 20.98 -16.52 2.40
CA ALA A 92 22.11 -16.77 1.50
C ALA A 92 23.14 -17.72 2.12
N GLU A 93 23.89 -18.41 1.27
CA GLU A 93 24.98 -19.29 1.70
C GLU A 93 26.06 -18.52 2.48
N THR A 94 26.40 -17.31 2.04
CA THR A 94 27.36 -16.44 2.74
C THR A 94 26.94 -16.16 4.18
N CYS A 95 25.67 -15.87 4.43
CA CYS A 95 25.12 -15.67 5.77
C CYS A 95 25.18 -16.96 6.61
N ARG A 96 24.93 -18.12 6.00
CA ARG A 96 24.98 -19.43 6.65
C ARG A 96 26.40 -19.78 7.07
N THR A 97 27.36 -19.62 6.16
CA THR A 97 28.79 -19.90 6.41
C THR A 97 29.36 -18.98 7.47
N GLN A 98 29.04 -17.68 7.42
CA GLN A 98 29.47 -16.71 8.44
C GLN A 98 28.71 -16.84 9.76
N ARG A 99 27.65 -17.65 9.81
CA ARG A 99 26.71 -17.74 10.93
C ARG A 99 26.24 -16.36 11.36
N LEU A 100 25.77 -15.57 10.40
CA LEU A 100 25.38 -14.19 10.62
C LEU A 100 24.26 -14.10 11.67
N LYS A 101 24.51 -13.28 12.69
CA LYS A 101 23.64 -13.09 13.86
C LYS A 101 23.08 -11.68 13.87
N ILE A 102 21.77 -11.57 14.06
CA ILE A 102 21.08 -10.28 14.17
C ILE A 102 20.33 -10.24 15.49
N VAL A 103 20.73 -9.35 16.39
CA VAL A 103 20.10 -9.19 17.70
C VAL A 103 18.70 -8.59 17.54
N MET A 104 17.71 -9.19 18.24
CA MET A 104 16.31 -8.79 18.29
C MET A 104 15.96 -8.21 19.67
N PRO A 105 16.32 -6.94 19.96
CA PRO A 105 16.05 -6.32 21.25
C PRO A 105 14.54 -6.22 21.48
N GLY A 106 14.06 -6.76 22.61
CA GLY A 106 12.63 -6.81 22.93
C GLY A 106 11.78 -7.55 21.88
N GLY A 107 12.37 -8.48 21.12
CA GLY A 107 11.69 -9.21 20.04
C GLY A 107 11.43 -8.38 18.78
N LYS A 108 11.91 -7.14 18.70
CA LYS A 108 11.74 -6.27 17.53
C LYS A 108 12.46 -6.84 16.32
N THR A 109 11.78 -6.85 15.18
CA THR A 109 12.27 -7.44 13.92
C THR A 109 12.90 -6.43 12.97
N SER A 110 12.86 -5.13 13.28
CA SER A 110 13.27 -4.04 12.38
C SER A 110 14.69 -4.19 11.81
N LYS A 111 15.65 -4.61 12.64
CA LYS A 111 17.05 -4.85 12.19
C LYS A 111 17.16 -6.04 11.24
N VAL A 112 16.35 -7.06 11.47
CA VAL A 112 16.29 -8.22 10.58
C VAL A 112 15.67 -7.82 9.25
N THR A 113 14.53 -7.15 9.27
CA THR A 113 13.86 -6.64 8.06
C THR A 113 14.84 -5.81 7.24
N LEU A 114 15.55 -4.87 7.87
CA LEU A 114 16.57 -4.05 7.19
C LEU A 114 17.66 -4.90 6.53
N HIS A 115 18.16 -5.92 7.22
CA HIS A 115 19.17 -6.81 6.66
C HIS A 115 18.63 -7.61 5.48
N LEU A 116 17.44 -8.22 5.62
CA LEU A 116 16.80 -9.00 4.56
C LEU A 116 16.59 -8.16 3.29
N THR A 117 16.11 -6.92 3.44
CA THR A 117 15.92 -6.01 2.31
C THR A 117 17.26 -5.60 1.68
N LYS A 118 18.25 -5.21 2.49
CA LYS A 118 19.53 -4.71 1.93
C LYS A 118 20.45 -5.77 1.37
N ALA A 119 20.49 -6.96 1.98
CA ALA A 119 21.43 -8.01 1.62
C ALA A 119 20.82 -9.06 0.68
N HIS A 120 19.50 -9.18 0.65
CA HIS A 120 18.82 -10.25 -0.08
C HIS A 120 17.63 -9.77 -0.92
N ASP A 121 17.35 -8.47 -0.93
CA ASP A 121 16.17 -7.89 -1.61
C ASP A 121 14.85 -8.54 -1.19
N VAL A 122 14.80 -9.02 0.07
CA VAL A 122 13.60 -9.64 0.64
C VAL A 122 12.82 -8.60 1.43
N GLY A 123 11.61 -8.30 0.98
CA GLY A 123 10.66 -7.37 1.60
C GLY A 123 9.37 -8.04 2.08
N SER A 124 8.49 -7.26 2.71
CA SER A 124 7.13 -7.71 3.03
C SER A 124 6.22 -7.47 1.83
N ASP A 125 5.40 -8.47 1.47
CA ASP A 125 4.35 -8.34 0.45
C ASP A 125 3.40 -7.16 0.73
N LYS A 126 3.21 -6.81 2.00
CA LYS A 126 2.38 -5.66 2.39
C LYS A 126 2.98 -4.34 1.90
N THR A 127 4.28 -4.13 2.08
CA THR A 127 4.98 -2.91 1.62
C THR A 127 5.04 -2.85 0.09
N ALA A 128 5.32 -3.98 -0.57
CA ALA A 128 5.35 -4.04 -2.03
C ALA A 128 3.96 -3.83 -2.66
N SER A 129 2.91 -4.40 -2.05
CA SER A 129 1.52 -4.19 -2.50
C SER A 129 1.01 -2.79 -2.21
N GLU A 130 1.48 -2.11 -1.16
CA GLU A 130 1.15 -0.71 -0.88
C GLU A 130 1.81 0.23 -1.90
N GLU A 131 3.05 -0.06 -2.33
CA GLU A 131 3.71 0.67 -3.42
C GLU A 131 3.01 0.48 -4.77
N GLY A 132 2.58 -0.75 -5.10
CA GLY A 132 1.81 -1.03 -6.32
C GLY A 132 0.36 -0.53 -6.31
N ARG A 133 -0.17 -0.13 -5.15
CA ARG A 133 -1.54 0.40 -4.98
C ARG A 133 -1.57 1.93 -4.87
N LYS A 134 -0.43 2.61 -4.89
CA LYS A 134 -0.41 4.06 -5.07
C LYS A 134 -0.90 4.34 -6.49
N ARG A 135 -2.07 5.00 -6.60
CA ARG A 135 -2.46 5.61 -7.87
C ARG A 135 -1.30 6.50 -8.31
N THR A 136 -0.87 6.35 -9.55
CA THR A 136 0.16 7.24 -10.06
C THR A 136 -0.42 8.63 -10.23
N ARG A 137 0.40 9.67 -10.10
CA ARG A 137 -0.04 11.06 -10.29
C ARG A 137 -0.80 11.26 -11.61
N ASP A 138 -0.38 10.56 -12.67
CA ASP A 138 -1.02 10.61 -13.98
C ASP A 138 -2.40 9.92 -13.99
N GLU A 139 -2.56 8.83 -13.23
CA GLU A 139 -3.86 8.18 -13.03
C GLU A 139 -4.82 9.08 -12.25
N ASP A 140 -4.33 9.77 -11.21
CA ASP A 140 -5.15 10.71 -10.43
C ASP A 140 -5.59 11.91 -11.27
N LEU A 141 -4.69 12.46 -12.09
CA LEU A 141 -5.04 13.48 -13.08
C LEU A 141 -6.06 12.96 -14.10
N ALA A 142 -5.91 11.72 -14.57
CA ALA A 142 -6.85 11.13 -15.54
C ALA A 142 -8.22 10.84 -14.93
N VAL A 143 -8.30 10.49 -13.64
CA VAL A 143 -9.56 10.33 -12.91
C VAL A 143 -10.23 11.69 -12.71
N LEU A 144 -9.46 12.70 -12.29
CA LEU A 144 -9.97 14.05 -12.07
C LEU A 144 -10.49 14.68 -13.37
N LYS A 145 -9.78 14.54 -14.49
CA LYS A 145 -10.24 14.99 -15.82
C LYS A 145 -11.52 14.29 -16.29
N ARG A 146 -11.74 13.04 -15.86
CA ARG A 146 -12.97 12.27 -16.15
C ARG A 146 -14.11 12.56 -15.17
N SER A 147 -13.84 13.27 -14.07
CA SER A 147 -14.86 13.60 -13.09
C SER A 147 -15.91 14.55 -13.68
N PRO A 148 -17.19 14.43 -13.28
CA PRO A 148 -18.23 15.36 -13.68
C PRO A 148 -17.89 16.81 -13.33
N LEU A 149 -17.26 17.02 -12.17
CA LEU A 149 -16.88 18.34 -11.68
C LEU A 149 -15.93 19.04 -12.66
N PHE A 150 -14.86 18.37 -13.07
CA PHE A 150 -13.89 18.94 -14.01
C PHE A 150 -14.46 19.03 -15.44
N ARG A 151 -15.26 18.04 -15.87
CA ARG A 151 -15.82 17.99 -17.23
C ARG A 151 -16.84 19.10 -17.51
N TYR A 152 -17.66 19.45 -16.51
CA TYR A 152 -18.73 20.43 -16.67
C TYR A 152 -18.34 21.83 -16.19
N ASP A 153 -17.45 21.93 -15.20
CA ASP A 153 -17.04 23.22 -14.62
C ASP A 153 -15.57 23.18 -14.16
N PRO A 154 -14.62 23.25 -15.11
CA PRO A 154 -13.19 23.21 -14.80
C PRO A 154 -12.76 24.43 -13.95
N GLY A 155 -13.45 25.56 -14.08
CA GLY A 155 -13.21 26.75 -13.28
C GLY A 155 -13.55 26.53 -11.81
N ARG A 156 -14.70 25.92 -11.51
CA ARG A 156 -15.07 25.54 -10.14
C ARG A 156 -14.16 24.46 -9.56
N ALA A 157 -13.78 23.45 -10.35
CA ALA A 157 -12.81 22.44 -9.93
C ALA A 157 -11.48 23.09 -9.50
N PHE A 158 -11.00 24.06 -10.28
CA PHE A 158 -9.81 24.84 -9.96
C PHE A 158 -9.96 25.63 -8.66
N VAL A 159 -11.07 26.34 -8.47
CA VAL A 159 -11.34 27.11 -7.25
C VAL A 159 -11.30 26.22 -6.00
N LEU A 160 -11.88 25.01 -6.07
CA LEU A 160 -11.89 24.06 -4.96
C LEU A 160 -10.50 23.53 -4.63
N LEU A 161 -9.73 23.13 -5.64
CA LEU A 161 -8.35 22.65 -5.46
C LEU A 161 -7.44 23.74 -4.91
N GLU A 162 -7.59 24.97 -5.38
CA GLU A 162 -6.81 26.12 -4.91
C GLU A 162 -7.23 26.53 -3.49
N THR A 163 -8.51 26.41 -3.16
CA THR A 163 -9.01 26.61 -1.80
C THR A 163 -8.45 25.56 -0.83
N LEU A 164 -8.46 24.27 -1.21
CA LEU A 164 -7.80 23.20 -0.45
C LEU A 164 -6.32 23.49 -0.24
N ARG A 165 -5.61 23.88 -1.30
CA ARG A 165 -4.21 24.27 -1.23
C ARG A 165 -3.98 25.38 -0.21
N ILE A 166 -4.81 26.43 -0.22
CA ILE A 166 -4.71 27.56 0.72
C ILE A 166 -4.98 27.10 2.16
N VAL A 167 -6.08 26.38 2.41
CA VAL A 167 -6.43 25.90 3.76
C VAL A 167 -5.32 25.01 4.31
N ASN A 168 -4.87 24.05 3.51
CA ASN A 168 -3.82 23.13 3.90
C ASN A 168 -2.47 23.81 4.13
N ASN A 169 -2.18 24.93 3.44
CA ASN A 169 -0.97 25.74 3.67
C ASN A 169 -0.95 26.41 5.04
N ASN A 170 -2.12 26.62 5.65
CA ASN A 170 -2.26 27.30 6.93
C ASN A 170 -2.28 26.33 8.13
N LEU A 171 -2.18 25.01 7.91
CA LEU A 171 -2.13 24.03 8.99
C LEU A 171 -0.72 23.92 9.59
N PRO A 172 -0.57 23.93 10.94
CA PRO A 172 0.70 23.70 11.59
C PRO A 172 1.15 22.25 11.30
N PHE A 173 2.45 22.05 11.10
CA PHE A 173 3.11 20.80 10.68
C PHE A 173 3.01 20.50 9.17
N ARG A 174 3.97 21.01 8.39
CA ARG A 174 4.18 20.62 6.98
C ARG A 174 5.57 20.06 6.75
N ILE A 175 5.65 18.95 6.03
CA ILE A 175 6.87 18.42 5.43
C ILE A 175 6.58 18.23 3.93
N GLY A 176 7.04 19.15 3.09
CA GLY A 176 6.93 19.04 1.62
C GLY A 176 5.78 19.81 0.96
N GLU A 177 5.76 19.77 -0.38
CA GLU A 177 4.70 20.33 -1.23
C GLU A 177 3.42 19.49 -1.15
N TYR A 178 2.27 20.14 -1.29
CA TYR A 178 0.97 19.46 -1.23
C TYR A 178 0.55 18.95 -2.60
N GLU A 179 -0.16 17.83 -2.62
CA GLU A 179 -0.60 17.16 -3.84
C GLU A 179 -1.46 18.07 -4.72
N GLU A 180 -2.31 18.89 -4.12
CA GLU A 180 -3.12 19.89 -4.81
C GLU A 180 -2.25 20.91 -5.56
N SER A 181 -1.06 21.24 -5.04
CA SER A 181 -0.12 22.17 -5.69
C SER A 181 0.52 21.57 -6.95
N LEU A 182 0.66 20.23 -7.01
CA LEU A 182 1.14 19.52 -8.19
C LEU A 182 0.00 19.39 -9.21
N ILE A 183 -1.19 18.98 -8.75
CA ILE A 183 -2.39 18.85 -9.59
C ILE A 183 -2.75 20.17 -10.26
N ILE A 184 -2.71 21.29 -9.53
CA ILE A 184 -2.98 22.62 -10.08
C ILE A 184 -1.97 22.98 -11.18
N ARG A 185 -0.67 22.75 -10.96
CA ARG A 185 0.37 23.01 -11.97
C ARG A 185 0.14 22.22 -13.26
N ASP A 186 -0.23 20.95 -13.12
CA ASP A 186 -0.41 20.05 -14.26
C ASP A 186 -1.75 20.24 -14.99
N LEU A 187 -2.77 20.79 -14.32
CA LEU A 187 -4.06 21.14 -14.90
C LEU A 187 -4.12 22.55 -15.51
N MET A 188 -3.25 23.47 -15.11
CA MET A 188 -3.21 24.84 -15.63
C MET A 188 -2.63 24.92 -17.05
N LEU A 189 -3.39 24.44 -18.04
CA LEU A 189 -3.28 24.95 -19.40
C LEU A 189 -3.85 26.37 -19.41
N LYS A 190 -3.02 27.33 -19.84
CA LYS A 190 -3.12 28.79 -19.61
C LYS A 190 -4.43 29.50 -20.00
N GLU A 191 -5.42 28.82 -20.58
CA GLU A 191 -6.64 29.46 -21.11
C GLU A 191 -7.92 29.19 -20.30
N GLU A 192 -8.00 28.08 -19.54
CA GLU A 192 -9.23 27.68 -18.82
C GLU A 192 -9.31 28.17 -17.37
N ALA A 193 -8.18 28.60 -16.78
CA ALA A 193 -8.06 28.95 -15.36
C ALA A 193 -8.27 30.45 -15.06
N ARG A 194 -9.02 31.19 -15.87
CA ARG A 194 -9.27 32.63 -15.68
C ARG A 194 -10.37 32.91 -14.64
N VAL A 195 -10.36 32.22 -13.51
CA VAL A 195 -11.29 32.51 -12.40
C VAL A 195 -10.59 33.41 -11.38
N ALA A 196 -11.16 34.59 -11.15
CA ALA A 196 -10.62 35.52 -10.16
C ALA A 196 -10.90 35.01 -8.73
N LEU A 197 -9.84 34.61 -8.04
CA LEU A 197 -9.90 34.16 -6.66
C LEU A 197 -9.90 35.34 -5.70
N ASN A 198 -10.92 35.41 -4.86
CA ASN A 198 -11.03 36.43 -3.83
C ASN A 198 -11.57 35.83 -2.53
N ALA A 199 -11.47 36.58 -1.43
CA ALA A 199 -11.86 36.08 -0.11
C ALA A 199 -13.34 35.63 -0.02
N LYS A 200 -14.25 36.22 -0.79
CA LYS A 200 -15.66 35.80 -0.82
C LYS A 200 -15.81 34.43 -1.49
N VAL A 201 -15.14 34.24 -2.63
CA VAL A 201 -15.14 32.97 -3.37
C VAL A 201 -14.52 31.87 -2.51
N ILE A 202 -13.35 32.13 -1.91
CA ILE A 202 -12.67 31.18 -1.03
C ILE A 202 -13.58 30.76 0.15
N ARG A 203 -14.23 31.72 0.84
CA ARG A 203 -15.14 31.38 1.95
C ARG A 203 -16.30 30.50 1.52
N HIS A 204 -16.86 30.74 0.33
CA HIS A 204 -17.95 29.91 -0.18
C HIS A 204 -17.46 28.50 -0.53
N SER A 205 -16.31 28.42 -1.18
CA SER A 205 -15.69 27.15 -1.56
C SER A 205 -15.23 26.33 -0.35
N VAL A 206 -14.81 26.95 0.75
CA VAL A 206 -14.52 26.23 2.01
C VAL A 206 -15.75 25.48 2.56
N VAL A 207 -16.97 26.00 2.33
CA VAL A 207 -18.21 25.31 2.74
C VAL A 207 -18.55 24.15 1.79
N GLU A 208 -18.06 24.21 0.56
CA GLU A 208 -18.32 23.22 -0.48
C GLU A 208 -17.38 22.01 -0.42
N LEU A 209 -16.18 22.21 0.13
CA LEU A 209 -15.16 21.18 0.39
C LEU A 209 -15.57 20.25 1.55
#